data_AF-A0A817DF58-F1
#
_entry.id   AF-A0A817DF58-F1
#
_cell.length_a   1.000
_cell.length_b   1.000
_cell.length_c   1.000
_cell.angle_alpha   90.00
_cell.angle_beta   90.00
_cell.angle_gamma   90.00
#
_symmetry.space_group_name_H-M   'P 1'
#
loop_
_entity.id
_entity.type
_entity.pdbx_description
1 polymer ?
#
loop_
_entity_poly.entity_id
_entity_poly.type
_entity_poly.pdbx_seq_one_letter_code
_entity_poly.pdbx_strand_id
1 'polypeptide(L)'
;MAKGKKKSKKKDAALIEQNTQLLRRILKLYDQYSIEQNSVTCTEVTKTIRLLLEEGESLTRVFLRPNPQKAIKPIAETDEPKSVAEELHTFVRPFVRTLSTCEVHTLKVFAVWNICMELLDCIELGLYLKLPTTIVQTISLNDCLLQPDPLYRLSTSFSICRTLRILNLDYNDAIYLDGNHFGCQGAYDLIKFLLLDCEKFLLDKQDKLQAEMELKAQEAILRERQGLPPELTESEKKEEKKKKKKKKKKKKLTLDDIPPFGPFVTKIHLFDNEIDYLQPDGFAVIQQTINAFARLIEISEELEELDLDENIIGHVCGGFILESLKKRKESKLKKIKINVSEKIDQFVFADILKLSAKMKKKRKRAKKKK
;
A
#
# COMPACT_ATOMS: atom_id res chain seq x y z
N MET A 1 -5.82 48.54 -7.85
CA MET A 1 -5.62 47.16 -7.33
C MET A 1 -5.74 46.07 -8.43
N ALA A 2 -4.90 46.09 -9.48
CA ALA A 2 -5.03 45.16 -10.63
C ALA A 2 -3.80 44.26 -10.91
N LYS A 3 -2.71 44.37 -10.12
CA LYS A 3 -1.45 43.64 -10.35
C LYS A 3 -1.44 42.18 -9.86
N GLY A 4 -2.46 41.73 -9.13
CA GLY A 4 -2.53 40.36 -8.58
C GLY A 4 -3.00 39.27 -9.56
N LYS A 5 -3.93 39.57 -10.48
CA LYS A 5 -4.55 38.56 -11.37
C LYS A 5 -3.66 38.12 -12.55
N LYS A 6 -2.77 38.99 -13.04
CA LYS A 6 -1.84 38.64 -14.15
C LYS A 6 -0.76 37.62 -13.72
N LYS A 7 -0.38 37.61 -12.44
CA LYS A 7 0.70 36.74 -11.92
C LYS A 7 0.22 35.29 -11.67
N SER A 8 -1.07 35.05 -11.39
CA SER A 8 -1.59 33.68 -11.23
C SER A 8 -1.77 33.00 -12.59
N LYS A 9 -2.39 33.68 -13.57
CA LYS A 9 -2.59 33.12 -14.92
C LYS A 9 -1.28 32.71 -15.62
N LYS A 10 -0.19 33.45 -15.41
CA LYS A 10 1.13 33.10 -15.97
C LYS A 10 1.75 31.86 -15.31
N LYS A 11 1.48 31.62 -14.02
CA LYS A 11 1.94 30.41 -13.32
C LYS A 11 1.19 29.17 -13.78
N ASP A 12 -0.11 29.31 -14.04
CA ASP A 12 -0.94 28.20 -14.52
C ASP A 12 -0.50 27.76 -15.93
N ALA A 13 -0.22 28.72 -16.83
CA ALA A 13 0.27 28.40 -18.18
C ALA A 13 1.65 27.71 -18.19
N ALA A 14 2.58 28.14 -17.33
CA ALA A 14 3.90 27.51 -17.23
C ALA A 14 3.83 26.08 -16.69
N LEU A 15 2.95 25.83 -15.72
CA LEU A 15 2.71 24.48 -15.18
C LEU A 15 2.08 23.56 -16.22
N ILE A 16 1.11 24.06 -16.99
CA ILE A 16 0.48 23.30 -18.08
C ILE A 16 1.51 22.93 -19.14
N GLU A 17 2.40 23.86 -19.53
CA GLU A 17 3.46 23.57 -20.50
C GLU A 17 4.44 22.52 -19.97
N GLN A 18 4.85 22.63 -18.71
CA GLN A 18 5.72 21.64 -18.06
C GLN A 18 5.07 20.24 -18.03
N ASN A 19 3.79 20.15 -17.65
CA ASN A 19 3.03 18.90 -17.68
C ASN A 19 2.97 18.33 -19.11
N THR A 20 2.71 19.18 -20.10
CA THR A 20 2.60 18.78 -21.50
C THR A 20 3.91 18.17 -22.01
N GLN A 21 5.05 18.80 -21.71
CA GLN A 21 6.37 18.28 -22.07
C GLN A 21 6.66 16.93 -21.38
N LEU A 22 6.34 16.81 -20.08
CA LEU A 22 6.51 15.59 -19.33
C LEU A 22 5.68 14.44 -19.92
N LEU A 23 4.40 14.64 -20.17
CA LEU A 23 3.49 13.62 -20.70
C LEU A 23 3.88 13.17 -22.12
N ARG A 24 4.33 14.09 -22.99
CA ARG A 24 4.86 13.75 -24.32
C ARG A 24 6.12 12.88 -24.20
N ARG A 25 7.01 13.21 -23.26
CA ARG A 25 8.21 12.43 -22.99
C ARG A 25 7.87 11.03 -22.48
N ILE A 26 6.87 10.91 -21.58
CA ILE A 26 6.39 9.62 -21.07
C ILE A 26 5.87 8.76 -22.22
N LEU A 27 5.01 9.28 -23.12
CA LEU A 27 4.51 8.50 -24.25
C LEU A 27 5.64 7.98 -25.15
N LYS A 28 6.62 8.85 -25.46
CA LYS A 28 7.75 8.48 -26.32
C LYS A 28 8.62 7.39 -25.68
N LEU A 29 9.00 7.57 -24.41
CA LEU A 29 9.86 6.62 -23.71
C LEU A 29 9.16 5.30 -23.38
N TYR A 30 7.86 5.34 -23.10
CA TYR A 30 7.10 4.12 -22.86
C TYR A 30 7.05 3.24 -24.10
N ASP A 31 6.78 3.84 -25.27
CA ASP A 31 6.81 3.12 -26.54
C ASP A 31 8.20 2.53 -26.83
N GLN A 32 9.25 3.35 -26.65
CA GLN A 32 10.64 2.91 -26.83
C GLN A 32 11.00 1.73 -25.90
N TYR A 33 10.78 1.86 -24.58
CA TYR A 33 11.10 0.79 -23.63
C TYR A 33 10.23 -0.44 -23.82
N SER A 34 8.99 -0.28 -24.29
CA SER A 34 8.13 -1.41 -24.65
C SER A 34 8.75 -2.19 -25.81
N ILE A 35 9.19 -1.53 -26.87
CA ILE A 35 9.87 -2.18 -28.01
C ILE A 35 11.17 -2.86 -27.57
N GLU A 36 12.02 -2.18 -26.81
CA GLU A 36 13.30 -2.72 -26.32
C GLU A 36 13.13 -3.99 -25.47
N GLN A 37 11.98 -4.16 -24.82
CA GLN A 37 11.72 -5.25 -23.88
C GLN A 37 10.67 -6.23 -24.38
N ASN A 38 10.43 -6.25 -25.69
CA ASN A 38 9.46 -7.13 -26.36
C ASN A 38 8.07 -7.09 -25.70
N SER A 39 7.64 -5.89 -25.29
CA SER A 39 6.40 -5.61 -24.58
C SER A 39 5.45 -4.79 -25.44
N VAL A 40 4.14 -4.96 -25.24
CA VAL A 40 3.15 -4.04 -25.84
C VAL A 40 2.82 -2.91 -24.87
N THR A 41 2.69 -1.68 -25.38
CA THR A 41 2.20 -0.56 -24.58
C THR A 41 0.74 -0.77 -24.16
N CYS A 42 0.40 -0.48 -22.90
CA CYS A 42 -0.96 -0.58 -22.39
C CYS A 42 -1.84 0.52 -23.00
N THR A 43 -2.89 0.14 -23.74
CA THR A 43 -3.76 1.07 -24.46
C THR A 43 -4.50 2.02 -23.51
N GLU A 44 -4.91 1.54 -22.32
CA GLU A 44 -5.61 2.36 -21.32
C GLU A 44 -4.70 3.46 -20.77
N VAL A 45 -3.42 3.14 -20.52
CA VAL A 45 -2.40 4.11 -20.08
C VAL A 45 -2.16 5.16 -21.16
N THR A 46 -1.94 4.74 -22.40
CA THR A 46 -1.71 5.67 -23.53
C THR A 46 -2.91 6.60 -23.74
N LYS A 47 -4.14 6.08 -23.67
CA LYS A 47 -5.37 6.89 -23.75
C LYS A 47 -5.46 7.89 -22.60
N THR A 48 -5.18 7.46 -21.38
CA THR A 48 -5.19 8.32 -20.19
C THR A 48 -4.20 9.47 -20.33
N ILE A 49 -2.97 9.19 -20.77
CA ILE A 49 -1.94 10.22 -20.94
C ILE A 49 -2.32 11.22 -22.04
N ARG A 50 -2.94 10.76 -23.15
CA ARG A 50 -3.43 11.64 -24.21
C ARG A 50 -4.55 12.57 -23.74
N LEU A 51 -5.48 12.05 -22.94
CA LEU A 51 -6.52 12.89 -22.34
C LEU A 51 -5.90 13.96 -21.41
N LEU A 52 -4.95 13.58 -20.57
CA LEU A 52 -4.25 14.52 -19.69
C LEU A 52 -3.45 15.58 -20.47
N LEU A 53 -2.94 15.24 -21.67
CA LEU A 53 -2.29 16.19 -22.57
C LEU A 53 -3.27 17.24 -23.11
N GLU A 54 -4.49 16.84 -23.44
CA GLU A 54 -5.55 17.75 -23.91
C GLU A 54 -6.02 18.68 -22.79
N GLU A 55 -6.10 18.17 -21.56
CA GLU A 55 -6.58 18.90 -20.39
C GLU A 55 -5.48 19.72 -19.68
N GLY A 56 -4.20 19.49 -19.99
CA GLY A 56 -3.05 20.13 -19.33
C GLY A 56 -2.84 19.67 -17.88
N GLU A 57 -3.39 18.51 -17.50
CA GLU A 57 -3.34 17.97 -16.15
C GLU A 57 -2.07 17.12 -15.91
N SER A 58 -1.73 16.90 -14.64
CA SER A 58 -0.60 16.03 -14.26
C SER A 58 -1.03 14.56 -14.14
N LEU A 59 -0.10 13.65 -14.42
CA LEU A 59 -0.32 12.21 -14.24
C LEU A 59 -0.37 11.83 -12.75
N THR A 60 -1.58 11.78 -12.19
CA THR A 60 -1.77 11.45 -10.77
C THR A 60 -2.13 9.99 -10.50
N ARG A 61 -2.62 9.28 -11.52
CA ARG A 61 -3.10 7.89 -11.41
C ARG A 61 -2.82 7.12 -12.68
N VAL A 62 -2.46 5.86 -12.52
CA VAL A 62 -2.22 4.93 -13.63
C VAL A 62 -2.85 3.57 -13.32
N PHE A 63 -3.45 2.97 -14.33
CA PHE A 63 -3.96 1.60 -14.33
C PHE A 63 -3.37 0.84 -15.52
N LEU A 64 -2.49 -0.12 -15.25
CA LEU A 64 -1.97 -1.07 -16.24
C LEU A 64 -2.86 -2.31 -16.26
N ARG A 65 -3.28 -2.70 -17.46
CA ARG A 65 -4.07 -3.90 -17.74
C ARG A 65 -3.64 -4.52 -19.06
N PRO A 66 -3.87 -5.83 -19.28
CA PRO A 66 -3.65 -6.46 -20.57
C PRO A 66 -4.47 -5.78 -21.67
N ASN A 67 -3.91 -5.72 -22.87
CA ASN A 67 -4.63 -5.22 -24.04
C ASN A 67 -5.65 -6.28 -24.52
N PRO A 68 -6.97 -6.00 -24.46
CA PRO A 68 -7.99 -6.99 -24.86
C PRO A 68 -7.99 -7.29 -26.36
N GLN A 69 -7.42 -6.39 -27.17
CA GLN A 69 -7.50 -6.44 -28.64
C GLN A 69 -6.41 -7.27 -29.32
N LYS A 70 -5.48 -7.85 -28.55
CA LYS A 70 -4.57 -8.91 -29.01
C LYS A 70 -4.95 -10.28 -28.42
N ALA A 71 -6.20 -10.44 -27.97
CA ALA A 71 -6.77 -11.75 -27.73
C ALA A 71 -6.95 -12.45 -29.08
N ILE A 72 -6.09 -13.43 -29.30
CA ILE A 72 -6.10 -14.51 -30.30
C ILE A 72 -7.47 -14.64 -31.00
N LYS A 73 -7.53 -14.38 -32.32
CA LYS A 73 -8.52 -15.08 -33.13
C LYS A 73 -8.14 -16.55 -33.07
N PRO A 74 -9.03 -17.48 -32.66
CA PRO A 74 -8.70 -18.89 -32.63
C PRO A 74 -8.15 -19.26 -34.01
N ILE A 75 -6.93 -19.80 -34.02
CA ILE A 75 -6.30 -20.31 -35.23
C ILE A 75 -7.23 -21.41 -35.70
N ALA A 76 -7.88 -21.21 -36.84
CA ALA A 76 -8.62 -22.28 -37.49
C ALA A 76 -7.64 -23.45 -37.68
N GLU A 77 -8.02 -24.64 -37.22
CA GLU A 77 -7.26 -25.88 -37.36
C GLU A 77 -6.79 -26.01 -38.81
N THR A 78 -5.51 -25.75 -39.06
CA THR A 78 -4.85 -26.06 -40.33
C THR A 78 -3.57 -26.81 -39.98
N ASP A 79 -3.41 -28.00 -40.56
CA ASP A 79 -2.40 -29.03 -40.27
C ASP A 79 -0.92 -28.64 -40.55
N GLU A 80 -0.59 -27.36 -40.63
CA GLU A 80 0.78 -26.90 -40.79
C GLU A 80 1.35 -26.35 -39.47
N PRO A 81 2.57 -26.75 -39.07
CA PRO A 81 3.26 -26.19 -37.90
C PRO A 81 3.74 -24.78 -38.25
N LYS A 82 2.80 -23.82 -38.23
CA LYS A 82 3.12 -22.41 -38.36
C LYS A 82 3.81 -21.96 -37.07
N SER A 83 4.98 -21.36 -37.24
CA SER A 83 5.75 -20.67 -36.20
C SER A 83 4.82 -20.01 -35.19
N VAL A 84 4.89 -20.44 -33.93
CA VAL A 84 4.17 -19.83 -32.81
C VAL A 84 4.45 -18.33 -32.89
N ALA A 85 3.47 -17.54 -33.33
CA ALA A 85 3.60 -16.09 -33.32
C ALA A 85 3.86 -15.69 -31.87
N GLU A 86 5.05 -15.18 -31.57
CA GLU A 86 5.41 -14.77 -30.21
C GLU A 86 4.32 -13.83 -29.68
N GLU A 87 3.54 -14.30 -28.72
CA GLU A 87 2.47 -13.52 -28.11
C GLU A 87 3.11 -12.38 -27.33
N LEU A 88 3.08 -11.18 -27.89
CA LEU A 88 3.60 -10.00 -27.19
C LEU A 88 2.70 -9.67 -26.01
N HIS A 89 3.18 -9.93 -24.80
CA HIS A 89 2.51 -9.61 -23.56
C HIS A 89 2.76 -8.15 -23.12
N THR A 90 1.91 -7.64 -22.23
CA THR A 90 2.11 -6.33 -21.60
C THR A 90 2.91 -6.52 -20.31
N PHE A 91 4.16 -6.11 -20.29
CA PHE A 91 4.99 -6.10 -19.07
C PHE A 91 4.85 -4.79 -18.29
N VAL A 92 5.08 -4.84 -16.97
CA VAL A 92 5.01 -3.66 -16.08
C VAL A 92 6.29 -2.83 -16.17
N ARG A 93 7.44 -3.52 -16.25
CA ARG A 93 8.77 -2.93 -16.21
C ARG A 93 9.01 -1.79 -17.23
N PRO A 94 8.54 -1.81 -18.49
CA PRO A 94 8.81 -0.72 -19.44
C PRO A 94 8.17 0.59 -19.00
N PHE A 95 6.96 0.51 -18.45
CA PHE A 95 6.27 1.70 -17.96
C PHE A 95 6.89 2.23 -16.67
N VAL A 96 7.25 1.35 -15.73
CA VAL A 96 7.92 1.76 -14.50
C VAL A 96 9.27 2.43 -14.81
N ARG A 97 10.07 1.85 -15.71
CA ARG A 97 11.32 2.45 -16.17
C ARG A 97 11.09 3.84 -16.77
N THR A 98 10.02 4.02 -17.53
CA THR A 98 9.61 5.32 -18.06
C THR A 98 9.34 6.34 -16.96
N LEU A 99 8.60 5.95 -15.92
CA LEU A 99 8.30 6.81 -14.77
C LEU A 99 9.58 7.24 -14.04
N SER A 100 10.52 6.31 -13.85
CA SER A 100 11.83 6.58 -13.26
C SER A 100 12.64 7.57 -14.10
N THR A 101 12.79 7.32 -15.41
CA THR A 101 13.56 8.18 -16.32
C THR A 101 12.96 9.58 -16.50
N CYS A 102 11.63 9.70 -16.37
CA CYS A 102 10.93 10.99 -16.43
C CYS A 102 10.85 11.69 -15.06
N GLU A 103 11.31 11.07 -13.98
CA GLU A 103 11.24 11.60 -12.61
C GLU A 103 9.83 12.07 -12.23
N VAL A 104 8.84 11.22 -12.49
CA VAL A 104 7.42 11.56 -12.28
C VAL A 104 7.12 11.71 -10.78
N HIS A 105 6.99 12.95 -10.34
CA HIS A 105 6.75 13.35 -8.95
C HIS A 105 5.27 13.66 -8.64
N THR A 106 4.35 13.36 -9.56
CA THR A 106 2.92 13.67 -9.41
C THR A 106 2.05 12.42 -9.24
N LEU A 107 2.60 11.23 -9.49
CA LEU A 107 1.91 9.95 -9.46
C LEU A 107 1.61 9.51 -8.02
N LYS A 108 0.33 9.37 -7.68
CA LYS A 108 -0.15 8.98 -6.35
C LYS A 108 -0.72 7.57 -6.30
N VAL A 109 -1.28 7.09 -7.41
CA VAL A 109 -1.93 5.77 -7.49
C VAL A 109 -1.32 5.00 -8.64
N PHE A 110 -0.71 3.86 -8.34
CA PHE A 110 -0.17 2.93 -9.31
C PHE A 110 -0.89 1.58 -9.17
N ALA A 111 -1.63 1.19 -10.20
CA ALA A 111 -2.39 -0.05 -10.21
C ALA A 111 -1.99 -0.90 -11.41
N VAL A 112 -1.77 -2.19 -11.18
CA VAL A 112 -1.48 -3.23 -12.17
C VAL A 112 -2.46 -4.35 -11.92
N TRP A 113 -3.33 -4.64 -12.88
CA TRP A 113 -4.33 -5.70 -12.74
C TRP A 113 -4.19 -6.71 -13.87
N ASN A 114 -4.27 -8.01 -13.55
CA ASN A 114 -4.32 -9.10 -14.53
C ASN A 114 -3.05 -9.19 -15.40
N ILE A 115 -1.91 -8.71 -14.90
CA ILE A 115 -0.61 -8.80 -15.58
C ILE A 115 0.30 -9.63 -14.69
N CYS A 116 0.76 -10.78 -15.17
CA CYS A 116 1.76 -11.59 -14.48
C CYS A 116 3.02 -10.75 -14.25
N MET A 117 3.41 -10.58 -13.00
CA MET A 117 4.59 -9.82 -12.62
C MET A 117 5.76 -10.75 -12.33
N GLU A 118 6.78 -10.69 -13.17
CA GLU A 118 8.01 -11.46 -12.96
C GLU A 118 8.93 -10.77 -11.94
N LEU A 119 10.03 -11.46 -11.60
CA LEU A 119 11.09 -10.93 -10.74
C LEU A 119 11.58 -9.56 -11.21
N LEU A 120 11.80 -9.39 -12.52
CA LEU A 120 12.29 -8.12 -13.09
C LEU A 120 11.26 -6.99 -12.99
N ASP A 121 9.97 -7.28 -13.14
CA ASP A 121 8.91 -6.28 -12.94
C ASP A 121 8.89 -5.78 -11.48
N CYS A 122 9.02 -6.71 -10.53
CA CYS A 122 9.06 -6.40 -9.10
C CYS A 122 10.31 -5.61 -8.72
N ILE A 123 11.47 -5.94 -9.29
CA ILE A 123 12.72 -5.20 -9.06
C ILE A 123 12.61 -3.76 -9.56
N GLU A 124 12.14 -3.56 -10.80
CA GLU A 124 11.99 -2.21 -11.38
C GLU A 124 10.99 -1.37 -10.58
N LEU A 125 9.85 -1.96 -10.18
CA LEU A 125 8.89 -1.29 -9.30
C LEU A 125 9.51 -0.95 -7.95
N GLY A 126 10.26 -1.88 -7.35
CA GLY A 126 10.98 -1.65 -6.11
C GLY A 126 11.98 -0.50 -6.20
N LEU A 127 12.75 -0.42 -7.30
CA LEU A 127 13.69 0.68 -7.54
C LEU A 127 12.98 2.03 -7.68
N TYR A 128 11.87 2.09 -8.43
CA TYR A 128 11.07 3.30 -8.55
C TYR A 128 10.53 3.79 -7.20
N LEU A 129 10.06 2.88 -6.35
CA LEU A 129 9.53 3.21 -5.02
C LEU A 129 10.59 3.73 -4.05
N LYS A 130 11.86 3.39 -4.27
CA LYS A 130 13.01 3.88 -3.48
C LYS A 130 13.48 5.26 -3.91
N LEU A 131 13.03 5.79 -5.05
CA LEU A 131 13.42 7.13 -5.49
C LEU A 131 12.87 8.20 -4.53
N PRO A 132 13.68 9.20 -4.12
CA PRO A 132 13.23 10.27 -3.23
C PRO A 132 12.08 11.12 -3.78
N THR A 133 11.94 11.16 -5.11
CA THR A 133 10.91 11.92 -5.83
C THR A 133 9.56 11.20 -5.87
N THR A 134 9.51 9.92 -5.49
CA THR A 134 8.31 9.11 -5.56
C THR A 134 7.32 9.45 -4.44
N ILE A 135 6.12 9.87 -4.84
CA ILE A 135 5.01 10.23 -3.92
C ILE A 135 3.82 9.26 -3.99
N VAL A 136 4.07 8.02 -4.43
CA VAL A 136 3.03 7.00 -4.58
C VAL A 136 2.43 6.66 -3.21
N GLN A 137 1.12 6.84 -3.11
CA GLN A 137 0.34 6.60 -1.89
C GLN A 137 -0.41 5.28 -1.93
N THR A 138 -0.67 4.76 -3.12
CA THR A 138 -1.45 3.54 -3.33
C THR A 138 -0.81 2.67 -4.39
N ILE A 139 -0.54 1.42 -4.00
CA ILE A 139 -0.14 0.34 -4.91
C ILE A 139 -1.24 -0.71 -4.90
N SER A 140 -1.70 -1.09 -6.10
CA SER A 140 -2.67 -2.17 -6.28
C SER A 140 -2.13 -3.16 -7.30
N LEU A 141 -1.73 -4.35 -6.87
CA LEU A 141 -1.25 -5.44 -7.72
C LEU A 141 -2.24 -6.58 -7.60
N ASN A 142 -3.33 -6.49 -8.36
CA ASN A 142 -4.44 -7.45 -8.24
C ASN A 142 -4.30 -8.49 -9.35
N ASP A 143 -4.45 -9.78 -9.03
CA ASP A 143 -4.40 -10.82 -10.08
C ASP A 143 -3.11 -10.70 -10.91
N CYS A 144 -1.99 -10.51 -10.21
CA CYS A 144 -0.66 -10.31 -10.80
C CYS A 144 0.22 -11.55 -10.67
N LEU A 145 -0.32 -12.66 -10.15
CA LEU A 145 0.35 -13.95 -10.01
C LEU A 145 1.73 -13.83 -9.32
N LEU A 146 1.78 -13.01 -8.25
CA LEU A 146 3.03 -12.69 -7.57
C LEU A 146 3.62 -13.91 -6.85
N GLN A 147 4.84 -14.27 -7.23
CA GLN A 147 5.62 -15.31 -6.54
C GLN A 147 6.25 -14.77 -5.23
N PRO A 148 6.52 -15.64 -4.24
CA PRO A 148 7.16 -15.29 -2.97
C PRO A 148 8.45 -14.49 -3.13
N ASP A 149 9.38 -14.96 -3.96
CA ASP A 149 10.71 -14.37 -4.12
C ASP A 149 10.68 -12.95 -4.70
N PRO A 150 9.99 -12.68 -5.83
CA PRO A 150 9.75 -11.32 -6.32
C PRO A 150 9.07 -10.43 -5.28
N LEU A 151 8.06 -10.94 -4.59
CA LEU A 151 7.31 -10.18 -3.60
C LEU A 151 8.18 -9.82 -2.38
N TYR A 152 8.98 -10.75 -1.87
CA TYR A 152 9.92 -10.50 -0.78
C TYR A 152 10.88 -9.37 -1.15
N ARG A 153 11.41 -9.35 -2.37
CA ARG A 153 12.27 -8.25 -2.84
C ARG A 153 11.51 -6.94 -2.95
N LEU A 154 10.29 -6.98 -3.48
CA LEU A 154 9.44 -5.79 -3.59
C LEU A 154 9.05 -5.25 -2.21
N SER A 155 8.79 -6.10 -1.23
CA SER A 155 8.36 -5.70 0.12
C SER A 155 9.44 -4.90 0.86
N THR A 156 10.73 -5.18 0.62
CA THR A 156 11.84 -4.33 1.11
C THR A 156 11.79 -2.89 0.60
N SER A 157 11.06 -2.64 -0.48
CA SER A 157 10.91 -1.32 -1.08
C SER A 157 9.71 -0.57 -0.51
N PHE A 158 8.69 -1.31 -0.04
CA PHE A 158 7.52 -0.71 0.60
C PHE A 158 7.91 0.02 1.88
N SER A 159 8.79 -0.55 2.71
CA SER A 159 9.36 0.07 3.93
C SER A 159 10.16 1.35 3.65
N ILE A 160 10.70 1.51 2.45
CA ILE A 160 11.48 2.70 2.07
C ILE A 160 10.57 3.81 1.53
N CYS A 161 9.46 3.46 0.89
CA CYS A 161 8.54 4.41 0.27
C CYS A 161 7.68 5.14 1.31
N ARG A 162 8.21 6.20 1.94
CA ARG A 162 7.57 6.95 3.05
C ARG A 162 6.17 7.49 2.76
N THR A 163 5.79 7.62 1.49
CA THR A 163 4.49 8.13 1.06
C THR A 163 3.43 7.06 0.87
N LEU A 164 3.81 5.77 0.83
CA LEU A 164 2.90 4.64 0.67
C LEU A 164 1.94 4.53 1.87
N ARG A 165 0.64 4.37 1.58
CA ARG A 165 -0.43 4.29 2.60
C ARG A 165 -1.37 3.11 2.38
N ILE A 166 -1.54 2.68 1.14
CA ILE A 166 -2.48 1.63 0.77
C ILE A 166 -1.74 0.61 -0.08
N LEU A 167 -1.75 -0.63 0.39
CA LEU A 167 -1.27 -1.78 -0.36
C LEU A 167 -2.43 -2.73 -0.59
N ASN A 168 -2.71 -2.99 -1.87
CA ASN A 168 -3.76 -3.92 -2.29
C ASN A 168 -3.15 -5.01 -3.16
N LEU A 169 -3.21 -6.25 -2.68
CA LEU A 169 -2.73 -7.45 -3.38
C LEU A 169 -3.86 -8.48 -3.49
N ASP A 170 -5.10 -8.06 -3.66
CA ASP A 170 -6.25 -8.96 -3.82
C ASP A 170 -6.06 -9.92 -5.01
N TYR A 171 -6.55 -11.16 -4.88
CA TYR A 171 -6.59 -12.17 -5.95
C TYR A 171 -5.21 -12.56 -6.50
N ASN A 172 -4.18 -12.71 -5.65
CA ASN A 172 -2.92 -13.33 -6.10
C ASN A 172 -2.88 -14.81 -5.70
N ASP A 173 -4.05 -15.46 -5.74
CA ASP A 173 -4.24 -16.90 -5.60
C ASP A 173 -3.64 -17.68 -6.79
N ALA A 174 -3.28 -18.93 -6.54
CA ALA A 174 -2.62 -19.79 -7.51
C ALA A 174 -3.65 -20.36 -8.49
N ILE A 175 -3.97 -19.63 -9.55
CA ILE A 175 -4.71 -20.22 -10.65
C ILE A 175 -3.74 -21.07 -11.50
N TYR A 176 -3.62 -22.36 -11.14
CA TYR A 176 -3.30 -23.50 -12.00
C TYR A 176 -1.94 -23.60 -12.72
N LEU A 177 -0.88 -22.96 -12.24
CA LEU A 177 0.49 -23.21 -12.72
C LEU A 177 1.45 -23.39 -11.54
N ASP A 178 2.10 -24.55 -11.49
CA ASP A 178 3.06 -24.96 -10.45
C ASP A 178 4.05 -23.82 -10.11
N GLY A 179 3.97 -23.27 -8.89
CA GLY A 179 4.98 -22.36 -8.34
C GLY A 179 4.55 -20.94 -7.98
N ASN A 180 3.31 -20.50 -8.26
CA ASN A 180 2.81 -19.22 -7.75
C ASN A 180 2.23 -19.40 -6.35
N HIS A 181 2.99 -19.06 -5.32
CA HIS A 181 2.61 -19.31 -3.92
C HIS A 181 2.60 -18.05 -3.07
N PHE A 182 1.81 -17.00 -3.40
CA PHE A 182 1.72 -15.81 -2.53
C PHE A 182 1.51 -16.26 -1.07
N GLY A 183 0.42 -16.97 -0.81
CA GLY A 183 0.31 -17.86 0.33
C GLY A 183 0.61 -17.26 1.70
N CYS A 184 0.91 -18.14 2.65
CA CYS A 184 1.34 -17.72 3.98
C CYS A 184 2.75 -17.10 3.94
N GLN A 185 3.69 -17.72 3.22
CA GLN A 185 5.09 -17.25 3.18
C GLN A 185 5.23 -15.84 2.60
N GLY A 186 4.61 -15.56 1.45
CA GLY A 186 4.63 -14.23 0.82
C GLY A 186 3.89 -13.18 1.67
N ALA A 187 2.77 -13.55 2.30
CA ALA A 187 2.09 -12.69 3.26
C ALA A 187 2.99 -12.35 4.46
N TYR A 188 3.68 -13.33 5.04
CA TYR A 188 4.62 -13.10 6.14
C TYR A 188 5.80 -12.21 5.71
N ASP A 189 6.37 -12.47 4.54
CA ASP A 189 7.49 -11.71 3.98
C ASP A 189 7.14 -10.26 3.68
N LEU A 190 5.87 -9.99 3.39
CA LEU A 190 5.34 -8.64 3.30
C LEU A 190 5.24 -7.99 4.69
N ILE A 191 4.60 -8.67 5.64
CA ILE A 191 4.27 -8.09 6.95
C ILE A 191 5.50 -7.90 7.83
N LYS A 192 6.49 -8.78 7.76
CA LYS A 192 7.67 -8.71 8.64
C LYS A 192 8.38 -7.37 8.52
N PHE A 193 8.51 -6.78 7.33
CA PHE A 193 9.16 -5.48 7.17
C PHE A 193 8.31 -4.33 7.71
N LEU A 194 6.99 -4.36 7.48
CA LEU A 194 6.08 -3.37 8.05
C LEU A 194 6.04 -3.44 9.58
N LEU A 195 6.12 -4.66 10.12
CA LEU A 195 6.15 -4.91 11.55
C LEU A 195 7.46 -4.40 12.17
N LEU A 196 8.60 -4.72 11.57
CA LEU A 196 9.92 -4.23 12.01
C LEU A 196 9.97 -2.69 12.09
N ASP A 197 9.38 -1.99 11.12
CA ASP A 197 9.31 -0.53 11.15
C ASP A 197 8.42 0.00 12.28
N CYS A 198 7.28 -0.68 12.54
CA CYS A 198 6.41 -0.34 13.67
C CYS A 198 7.10 -0.56 15.03
N GLU A 199 7.84 -1.66 15.17
CA GLU A 199 8.55 -1.98 16.41
C GLU A 199 9.69 -1.00 16.69
N LYS A 200 10.47 -0.63 15.68
CA LYS A 200 11.48 0.42 15.79
C LYS A 200 10.87 1.76 16.22
N PHE A 201 9.74 2.13 15.63
CA PHE A 201 9.05 3.36 16.00
C PHE A 201 8.57 3.35 17.46
N LEU A 202 8.08 2.22 17.95
CA LEU A 202 7.69 2.09 19.35
C LEU A 202 8.89 2.20 20.30
N LEU A 203 10.01 1.56 19.96
CA LEU A 203 11.23 1.63 20.76
C LEU A 203 11.73 3.08 20.85
N ASP A 204 11.86 3.78 19.72
CA ASP A 204 12.26 5.20 19.68
C ASP A 204 11.32 6.10 20.50
N LYS A 205 10.01 5.79 20.51
CA LYS A 205 9.02 6.53 21.30
C LYS A 205 9.18 6.27 22.79
N GLN A 206 9.48 5.04 23.19
CA GLN A 206 9.77 4.67 24.58
C GLN A 206 11.05 5.35 25.07
N ASP A 207 12.11 5.32 24.27
CA ASP A 207 13.39 5.94 24.60
C ASP A 207 13.25 7.46 24.79
N LYS A 208 12.49 8.14 23.92
CA LYS A 208 12.19 9.57 24.07
C LYS A 208 11.40 9.86 25.34
N LEU A 209 10.39 9.04 25.66
CA LEU A 209 9.60 9.21 26.87
C LEU A 209 10.47 9.02 28.12
N GLN A 210 11.37 8.03 28.11
CA GLN A 210 12.29 7.77 29.21
C GLN A 210 13.28 8.92 29.40
N ALA A 211 13.89 9.41 28.31
CA ALA A 211 14.80 10.56 28.37
C ALA A 211 14.09 11.83 28.91
N GLU A 212 12.83 12.06 28.51
CA GLU A 212 12.02 13.17 29.04
C GLU A 212 11.72 13.00 30.54
N MET A 213 11.46 11.79 31.01
CA MET A 213 11.23 11.51 32.43
C MET A 213 12.51 11.70 33.25
N GLU A 214 13.66 11.25 32.74
CA GLU A 214 14.96 11.41 33.39
C GLU A 214 15.36 12.89 33.48
N LEU A 215 15.15 13.66 32.40
CA LEU A 215 15.39 15.11 32.41
C LEU A 215 14.52 15.82 33.45
N LYS A 216 13.22 15.49 33.50
CA LYS A 216 12.30 16.05 34.51
C LYS A 216 12.70 15.67 35.94
N ALA A 217 13.17 14.45 36.15
CA ALA A 217 13.67 14.01 37.45
C ALA A 217 14.94 14.78 37.86
N GLN A 218 15.88 15.00 36.93
CA GLN A 218 17.08 15.80 37.17
C GLN A 218 16.75 17.26 37.47
N GLU A 219 15.82 17.86 36.71
CA GLU A 219 15.34 19.22 36.95
C GLU A 219 14.65 19.36 38.31
N ALA A 220 13.88 18.36 38.74
CA ALA A 220 13.24 18.34 40.05
C ALA A 220 14.28 18.31 41.19
N ILE A 221 15.32 17.47 41.08
CA ILE A 221 16.41 17.41 42.06
C ILE A 221 17.18 18.74 42.12
N LEU A 222 17.43 19.36 40.97
CA LEU A 222 18.12 20.65 40.91
C LEU A 222 17.29 21.78 41.55
N ARG A 223 15.97 21.79 41.33
CA ARG A 223 15.07 22.77 41.96
C ARG A 223 14.96 22.61 43.46
N GLU A 224 14.91 21.37 43.95
CA GLU A 224 14.92 21.08 45.38
C GLU A 224 16.19 21.63 46.04
N ARG A 225 17.35 21.43 45.40
CA ARG A 225 18.63 22.02 45.86
C ARG A 225 18.66 23.54 45.84
N GLN A 226 17.86 24.18 44.99
CA GLN A 226 17.74 25.64 44.88
C GLN A 226 16.64 26.23 45.76
N GLY A 227 15.91 25.41 46.54
CA GLY A 227 14.80 25.87 47.39
C GLY A 227 13.60 26.39 46.60
N LEU A 228 13.48 26.04 45.32
CA LEU A 228 12.37 26.44 44.47
C LEU A 228 11.18 25.48 44.66
N PRO A 229 9.93 25.99 44.72
CA PRO A 229 8.75 25.14 44.84
C PRO A 229 8.58 24.23 43.61
N PRO A 230 7.96 23.04 43.78
CA PRO A 230 7.71 22.12 42.69
C PRO A 230 6.83 22.75 41.61
N GLU A 231 7.09 22.42 40.33
CA GLU A 231 6.25 22.90 39.23
C GLU A 231 4.88 22.24 39.29
N LEU A 232 3.82 23.04 39.20
CA LEU A 232 2.45 22.56 39.09
C LEU A 232 2.32 21.66 37.85
N THR A 233 1.82 20.44 38.06
CA THR A 233 1.66 19.44 36.99
C THR A 233 0.68 19.92 35.92
N GLU A 234 0.87 19.51 34.66
CA GLU A 234 -0.04 19.83 33.54
C GLU A 234 -1.52 19.42 33.77
N SER A 235 -1.79 18.58 34.79
CA SER A 235 -3.14 18.24 35.25
C SER A 235 -3.96 19.46 35.67
N GLU A 236 -3.33 20.51 36.19
CA GLU A 236 -4.03 21.71 36.70
C GLU A 236 -4.26 22.77 35.61
N LYS A 237 -3.58 22.68 34.45
CA LYS A 237 -3.75 23.61 33.32
C LYS A 237 -4.89 23.24 32.35
N LYS A 238 -5.62 22.14 32.60
CA LYS A 238 -6.61 21.59 31.65
C LYS A 238 -8.07 22.03 31.85
N GLU A 239 -8.39 22.81 32.87
CA GLU A 239 -9.80 23.24 33.08
C GLU A 239 -10.27 24.42 32.21
N GLU A 240 -9.38 25.16 31.54
CA GLU A 240 -9.79 26.43 30.89
C GLU A 240 -9.92 26.44 29.36
N LYS A 241 -9.84 25.30 28.66
CA LYS A 241 -9.95 25.27 27.17
C LYS A 241 -10.96 24.25 26.63
N LYS A 242 -12.21 24.31 27.10
CA LYS A 242 -13.37 23.75 26.39
C LYS A 242 -14.22 24.86 25.77
N LYS A 243 -13.93 25.21 24.50
CA LYS A 243 -14.89 25.66 23.46
C LYS A 243 -14.17 26.18 22.20
N LYS A 244 -14.07 25.33 21.17
CA LYS A 244 -14.24 25.70 19.74
C LYS A 244 -14.07 24.46 18.84
N LYS A 245 -15.18 23.80 18.51
CA LYS A 245 -15.29 22.87 17.37
C LYS A 245 -15.07 23.68 16.08
N LYS A 246 -13.93 23.48 15.39
CA LYS A 246 -13.74 23.91 14.00
C LYS A 246 -13.76 22.70 13.08
N LYS A 247 -14.64 22.77 12.06
CA LYS A 247 -14.75 21.86 10.92
C LYS A 247 -13.37 21.59 10.30
N LYS A 248 -12.93 20.33 10.26
CA LYS A 248 -11.74 19.90 9.52
C LYS A 248 -12.00 20.05 8.01
N LYS A 249 -11.47 21.12 7.40
CA LYS A 249 -11.15 21.13 5.97
C LYS A 249 -9.99 20.18 5.75
N LYS A 250 -10.08 19.31 4.75
CA LYS A 250 -8.96 18.43 4.32
C LYS A 250 -7.74 19.31 4.03
N LYS A 251 -6.72 19.25 4.89
CA LYS A 251 -5.40 19.83 4.63
C LYS A 251 -4.77 19.05 3.46
N LYS A 252 -4.27 19.76 2.45
CA LYS A 252 -3.30 19.19 1.49
C LYS A 252 -2.05 18.87 2.31
N LEU A 253 -1.56 17.63 2.25
CA LEU A 253 -0.29 17.25 2.88
C LEU A 253 0.85 18.09 2.29
N THR A 254 1.63 18.73 3.14
CA THR A 254 2.91 19.36 2.81
C THR A 254 4.07 18.40 3.11
N LEU A 255 5.28 18.70 2.63
CA LEU A 255 6.48 17.89 2.86
C LEU A 255 6.76 17.70 4.37
N ASP A 256 6.36 18.67 5.20
CA ASP A 256 6.48 18.62 6.67
C ASP A 256 5.46 17.70 7.35
N ASP A 257 4.43 17.24 6.62
CA ASP A 257 3.48 16.21 7.10
C ASP A 257 3.98 14.79 6.78
N ILE A 258 5.18 14.64 6.20
CA ILE A 258 5.81 13.33 5.98
C ILE A 258 6.46 12.93 7.31
N PRO A 259 5.95 11.87 7.97
CA PRO A 259 6.49 11.44 9.24
C PRO A 259 7.97 11.03 9.13
N PRO A 260 8.76 11.26 10.20
CA PRO A 260 10.21 11.11 10.16
C PRO A 260 10.68 9.66 9.94
N PHE A 261 9.84 8.65 10.19
CA PHE A 261 10.17 7.23 10.08
C PHE A 261 9.13 6.44 9.29
N GLY A 262 9.60 5.65 8.32
CA GLY A 262 8.86 4.57 7.68
C GLY A 262 7.59 4.93 6.88
N PRO A 263 6.99 3.95 6.18
CA PRO A 263 5.69 4.06 5.56
C PRO A 263 4.63 3.63 6.56
N PHE A 264 3.65 4.49 6.79
CA PHE A 264 2.50 4.12 7.59
C PHE A 264 1.48 3.48 6.65
N VAL A 265 1.68 2.21 6.31
CA VAL A 265 0.67 1.47 5.56
C VAL A 265 -0.58 1.36 6.44
N THR A 266 -1.54 2.25 6.17
CA THR A 266 -2.82 2.35 6.86
C THR A 266 -3.80 1.27 6.42
N LYS A 267 -3.60 0.70 5.22
CA LYS A 267 -4.52 -0.27 4.63
C LYS A 267 -3.78 -1.40 3.94
N ILE A 268 -4.12 -2.63 4.31
CA ILE A 268 -3.57 -3.86 3.74
C ILE A 268 -4.74 -4.71 3.28
N HIS A 269 -4.78 -5.02 1.99
CA HIS A 269 -5.78 -5.89 1.41
C HIS A 269 -5.12 -7.11 0.79
N LEU A 270 -5.49 -8.29 1.30
CA LEU A 270 -5.03 -9.61 0.91
C LEU A 270 -6.23 -10.54 0.75
N PHE A 271 -7.30 -10.05 0.10
CA PHE A 271 -8.47 -10.86 -0.19
C PHE A 271 -8.09 -12.02 -1.10
N ASP A 272 -8.46 -13.25 -0.74
CA ASP A 272 -8.29 -14.44 -1.59
C ASP A 272 -6.85 -14.62 -2.11
N ASN A 273 -5.95 -14.95 -1.19
CA ASN A 273 -4.51 -15.02 -1.42
C ASN A 273 -3.92 -16.38 -0.97
N GLU A 274 -4.77 -17.40 -0.79
CA GLU A 274 -4.39 -18.74 -0.32
C GLU A 274 -3.59 -18.74 0.99
N ILE A 275 -3.92 -17.81 1.90
CA ILE A 275 -3.38 -17.84 3.27
C ILE A 275 -4.14 -18.92 4.04
N ASP A 276 -3.66 -20.16 3.92
CA ASP A 276 -4.27 -21.33 4.52
C ASP A 276 -3.25 -22.34 5.09
N TYR A 277 -3.78 -23.40 5.70
CA TYR A 277 -3.00 -24.46 6.33
C TYR A 277 -2.66 -25.61 5.36
N LEU A 278 -3.08 -25.53 4.09
CA LEU A 278 -2.85 -26.57 3.08
C LEU A 278 -1.47 -26.45 2.43
N GLN A 279 -0.68 -25.45 2.82
CA GLN A 279 0.68 -25.24 2.34
C GLN A 279 1.64 -26.35 2.80
N PRO A 280 2.78 -26.57 2.11
CA PRO A 280 3.73 -27.64 2.42
C PRO A 280 4.19 -27.69 3.88
N ASP A 281 4.33 -26.51 4.51
CA ASP A 281 4.78 -26.37 5.91
C ASP A 281 3.61 -26.28 6.92
N GLY A 282 2.37 -26.41 6.44
CA GLY A 282 1.15 -26.59 7.21
C GLY A 282 0.85 -25.51 8.24
N PHE A 283 0.45 -25.95 9.45
CA PHE A 283 -0.03 -25.07 10.51
C PHE A 283 1.02 -24.08 11.04
N ALA A 284 2.31 -24.43 11.00
CA ALA A 284 3.37 -23.59 11.58
C ALA A 284 3.52 -22.26 10.83
N VAL A 285 3.51 -22.29 9.49
CA VAL A 285 3.71 -21.08 8.67
C VAL A 285 2.48 -20.18 8.71
N ILE A 286 1.27 -20.75 8.69
CA ILE A 286 0.06 -19.93 8.87
C ILE A 286 0.00 -19.31 10.26
N GLN A 287 0.38 -20.04 11.31
CA GLN A 287 0.44 -19.50 12.68
C GLN A 287 1.45 -18.35 12.76
N GLN A 288 2.64 -18.50 12.19
CA GLN A 288 3.65 -17.44 12.13
C GLN A 288 3.13 -16.21 11.40
N THR A 289 2.51 -16.41 10.24
CA THR A 289 1.93 -15.35 9.41
C THR A 289 0.85 -14.59 10.16
N ILE A 290 -0.12 -15.29 10.75
CA ILE A 290 -1.21 -14.66 11.49
C ILE A 290 -0.72 -14.02 12.78
N ASN A 291 0.29 -14.57 13.47
CA ASN A 291 0.91 -13.90 14.61
C ASN A 291 1.57 -12.57 14.22
N ALA A 292 2.19 -12.48 13.04
CA ALA A 292 2.74 -11.22 12.55
C ALA A 292 1.63 -10.17 12.31
N PHE A 293 0.50 -10.56 11.71
CA PHE A 293 -0.68 -9.69 11.60
C PHE A 293 -1.25 -9.31 12.98
N ALA A 294 -1.38 -10.28 13.87
CA ALA A 294 -1.90 -10.07 15.22
C ALA A 294 -1.02 -9.08 15.99
N ARG A 295 0.31 -9.18 15.87
CA ARG A 295 1.25 -8.22 16.46
C ARG A 295 1.09 -6.84 15.83
N LEU A 296 0.98 -6.74 14.50
CA LEU A 296 0.77 -5.47 13.80
C LEU A 296 -0.54 -4.78 14.25
N ILE A 297 -1.63 -5.55 14.45
CA ILE A 297 -2.91 -5.06 15.00
C ILE A 297 -2.72 -4.49 16.40
N GLU A 298 -1.90 -5.13 17.24
CA GLU A 298 -1.66 -4.69 18.61
C GLU A 298 -0.90 -3.36 18.65
N ILE A 299 0.13 -3.21 17.82
CA ILE A 299 1.12 -2.13 17.97
C ILE A 299 0.94 -0.94 17.04
N SER A 300 0.32 -1.11 15.87
CA SER A 300 0.28 -0.05 14.85
C SER A 300 -0.76 1.03 15.19
N GLU A 301 -0.30 2.26 15.47
CA GLU A 301 -1.20 3.40 15.72
C GLU A 301 -1.96 3.85 14.46
N GLU A 302 -1.36 3.64 13.28
CA GLU A 302 -1.85 4.15 12.00
C GLU A 302 -2.66 3.12 11.19
N LEU A 303 -2.57 1.82 11.50
CA LEU A 303 -3.37 0.81 10.81
C LEU A 303 -4.86 1.16 10.91
N GLU A 304 -5.56 1.17 9.78
CA GLU A 304 -6.99 1.49 9.66
C GLU A 304 -7.82 0.35 9.08
N GLU A 305 -7.26 -0.44 8.17
CA GLU A 305 -7.97 -1.44 7.37
C GLU A 305 -7.08 -2.67 7.11
N LEU A 306 -7.60 -3.87 7.42
CA LEU A 306 -6.98 -5.16 7.12
C LEU A 306 -8.06 -6.08 6.52
N ASP A 307 -7.86 -6.52 5.28
CA ASP A 307 -8.78 -7.40 4.56
C ASP A 307 -8.11 -8.76 4.33
N LEU A 308 -8.51 -9.76 5.12
CA LEU A 308 -8.06 -11.16 5.03
C LEU A 308 -9.20 -12.10 4.60
N ASP A 309 -10.26 -11.56 4.02
CA ASP A 309 -11.43 -12.34 3.61
C ASP A 309 -11.08 -13.38 2.52
N GLU A 310 -11.93 -14.41 2.40
CA GLU A 310 -11.75 -15.60 1.56
C GLU A 310 -10.48 -16.46 1.79
N ASN A 311 -9.59 -16.10 2.71
CA ASN A 311 -8.51 -16.97 3.17
C ASN A 311 -8.97 -18.04 4.19
N ILE A 312 -8.30 -19.18 4.30
CA ILE A 312 -8.67 -20.26 5.24
C ILE A 312 -7.73 -20.27 6.45
N ILE A 313 -7.83 -19.22 7.27
CA ILE A 313 -6.92 -19.01 8.41
C ILE A 313 -7.12 -20.01 9.56
N GLY A 314 -8.29 -20.63 9.67
CA GLY A 314 -8.62 -21.58 10.73
C GLY A 314 -8.96 -20.95 12.09
N HIS A 315 -9.62 -21.73 12.94
CA HIS A 315 -10.20 -21.27 14.21
C HIS A 315 -9.16 -20.74 15.19
N VAL A 316 -8.02 -21.43 15.32
CA VAL A 316 -6.93 -21.05 16.25
C VAL A 316 -6.34 -19.70 15.87
N CYS A 317 -6.00 -19.50 14.60
CA CYS A 317 -5.47 -18.24 14.11
C CYS A 317 -6.48 -17.09 14.19
N GLY A 318 -7.78 -17.38 13.96
CA GLY A 318 -8.85 -16.43 14.24
C GLY A 318 -8.86 -15.97 15.70
N GLY A 319 -8.56 -16.88 16.64
CA GLY A 319 -8.37 -16.56 18.05
C GLY A 319 -7.25 -15.55 18.31
N PHE A 320 -6.10 -15.65 17.63
CA PHE A 320 -5.01 -14.69 17.75
C PHE A 320 -5.41 -13.29 17.29
N ILE A 321 -6.14 -13.17 16.18
CA ILE A 321 -6.68 -11.89 15.71
C ILE A 321 -7.63 -11.29 16.75
N LEU A 322 -8.52 -12.11 17.33
CA LEU A 322 -9.45 -11.68 18.36
C LEU A 322 -8.73 -11.17 19.62
N GLU A 323 -7.72 -11.90 20.09
CA GLU A 323 -6.92 -11.50 21.26
C GLU A 323 -6.19 -10.17 21.02
N SER A 324 -5.57 -10.00 19.86
CA SER A 324 -4.91 -8.75 19.50
C SER A 324 -5.87 -7.56 19.39
N LEU A 325 -7.11 -7.77 18.94
CA LEU A 325 -8.14 -6.74 18.96
C LEU A 325 -8.54 -6.33 20.39
N LYS A 326 -8.55 -7.28 21.35
CA LYS A 326 -8.78 -6.99 22.77
C LYS A 326 -7.63 -6.16 23.34
N LYS A 327 -6.38 -6.58 23.13
CA LYS A 327 -5.18 -5.82 23.55
C LYS A 327 -5.14 -4.43 22.96
N ARG A 328 -5.44 -4.29 21.66
CA ARG A 328 -5.54 -2.99 20.98
C ARG A 328 -6.56 -2.05 21.66
N LYS A 329 -7.72 -2.58 22.06
CA LYS A 329 -8.76 -1.84 22.77
C LYS A 329 -8.30 -1.41 24.16
N GLU A 330 -7.62 -2.29 24.90
CA GLU A 330 -7.05 -2.02 26.23
C GLU A 330 -5.99 -0.91 26.16
N SER A 331 -5.14 -0.94 25.13
CA SER A 331 -4.16 0.11 24.80
C SER A 331 -4.78 1.41 24.26
N LYS A 332 -6.12 1.51 24.21
CA LYS A 332 -6.88 2.69 23.74
C LYS A 332 -6.54 3.14 22.32
N LEU A 333 -6.05 2.23 21.48
CA LEU A 333 -5.80 2.51 20.07
C LEU A 333 -7.11 2.58 19.29
N LYS A 334 -7.09 3.30 18.17
CA LYS A 334 -8.25 3.48 17.29
C LYS A 334 -8.73 2.12 16.76
N LYS A 335 -10.05 1.88 16.79
CA LYS A 335 -10.66 0.71 16.16
C LYS A 335 -10.31 0.64 14.67
N ILE A 336 -9.96 -0.56 14.21
CA ILE A 336 -9.61 -0.84 12.81
C ILE A 336 -10.70 -1.64 12.12
N LYS A 337 -10.82 -1.50 10.80
CA LYS A 337 -11.71 -2.32 9.99
C LYS A 337 -10.99 -3.62 9.67
N ILE A 338 -11.59 -4.75 10.04
CA ILE A 338 -11.08 -6.08 9.73
C ILE A 338 -12.16 -6.86 9.02
N ASN A 339 -11.80 -7.50 7.91
CA ASN A 339 -12.51 -8.67 7.41
C ASN A 339 -11.62 -9.89 7.57
N VAL A 340 -12.23 -10.99 7.97
CA VAL A 340 -11.68 -12.34 7.97
C VAL A 340 -12.73 -13.25 7.34
N SER A 341 -12.33 -14.40 6.82
CA SER A 341 -13.27 -15.38 6.28
C SER A 341 -14.24 -15.88 7.35
N GLU A 342 -15.48 -16.20 6.93
CA GLU A 342 -16.49 -16.88 7.77
C GLU A 342 -16.08 -18.33 8.10
N LYS A 343 -15.03 -18.86 7.47
CA LYS A 343 -14.46 -20.22 7.69
C LYS A 343 -13.66 -20.33 9.01
N ILE A 344 -14.15 -19.71 10.08
CA ILE A 344 -13.63 -19.82 11.45
C ILE A 344 -14.80 -20.08 12.41
N ASP A 345 -14.54 -20.09 13.73
CA ASP A 345 -15.59 -20.40 14.69
C ASP A 345 -16.58 -19.22 14.71
N GLN A 346 -17.88 -19.53 14.73
CA GLN A 346 -18.91 -18.51 14.59
C GLN A 346 -18.87 -17.47 15.73
N PHE A 347 -18.52 -17.89 16.95
CA PHE A 347 -18.39 -16.98 18.08
C PHE A 347 -17.14 -16.10 17.94
N VAL A 348 -16.01 -16.69 17.55
CA VAL A 348 -14.77 -15.95 17.25
C VAL A 348 -15.01 -14.92 16.15
N PHE A 349 -15.64 -15.32 15.04
CA PHE A 349 -15.99 -14.43 13.92
C PHE A 349 -16.87 -13.27 14.37
N ALA A 350 -17.96 -13.57 15.10
CA ALA A 350 -18.88 -12.56 15.60
C ALA A 350 -18.18 -11.55 16.53
N ASP A 351 -17.28 -12.02 17.40
CA ASP A 351 -16.56 -11.16 18.34
C ASP A 351 -15.49 -10.30 17.66
N ILE A 352 -14.81 -10.82 16.63
CA ILE A 352 -13.94 -10.02 15.76
C ILE A 352 -14.74 -8.86 15.16
N LEU A 353 -15.92 -9.14 14.59
CA LEU A 353 -16.77 -8.11 13.98
C LEU A 353 -17.31 -7.07 14.99
N LYS A 354 -17.54 -7.46 16.25
CA LYS A 354 -17.95 -6.52 17.31
C LYS A 354 -16.82 -5.57 17.71
N LEU A 355 -15.59 -6.08 17.75
CA LEU A 355 -14.42 -5.30 18.14
C LEU A 355 -13.89 -4.43 16.99
N SER A 356 -14.07 -4.88 15.75
CA SER A 356 -13.66 -4.14 14.55
C SER A 356 -14.66 -3.02 14.17
N ALA A 357 -14.21 -2.13 13.30
CA ALA A 357 -15.08 -1.18 12.61
C ALA A 357 -15.64 -1.79 11.33
N LYS A 358 -16.88 -1.43 10.95
CA LYS A 358 -17.50 -1.96 9.73
C LYS A 358 -16.73 -1.51 8.48
N MET A 359 -16.35 -2.49 7.64
CA MET A 359 -15.87 -2.23 6.29
C MET A 359 -17.06 -2.02 5.33
N LYS A 360 -16.90 -1.17 4.31
CA LYS A 360 -17.93 -1.04 3.27
C LYS A 360 -17.86 -2.30 2.41
N LYS A 361 -18.95 -3.08 2.36
CA LYS A 361 -19.03 -4.26 1.50
C LYS A 361 -18.72 -3.87 0.05
N LYS A 362 -17.69 -4.46 -0.57
CA LYS A 362 -17.49 -4.39 -2.02
C LYS A 362 -18.72 -5.06 -2.68
N ARG A 363 -19.38 -4.38 -3.62
CA ARG A 363 -20.47 -4.99 -4.42
C ARG A 363 -19.89 -6.19 -5.14
N LYS A 364 -20.32 -7.42 -4.80
CA LYS A 364 -19.92 -8.65 -5.50
C LYS A 364 -20.16 -8.45 -7.00
N ARG A 365 -19.13 -8.70 -7.82
CA ARG A 365 -19.23 -8.73 -9.28
C ARG A 365 -20.21 -9.86 -9.61
N ALA A 366 -21.30 -9.54 -10.31
CA ALA A 366 -22.27 -10.56 -10.72
C ALA A 366 -21.52 -11.61 -11.55
N LYS A 367 -21.54 -12.88 -11.11
CA LYS A 367 -21.06 -14.00 -11.93
C LYS A 367 -21.81 -13.93 -13.27
N LYS A 368 -21.07 -13.71 -14.37
CA LYS A 368 -21.62 -13.95 -15.71
C LYS A 368 -22.08 -15.40 -15.72
N LYS A 369 -23.37 -15.63 -15.95
CA LYS A 369 -23.89 -16.96 -16.26
C LYS A 369 -23.10 -17.46 -17.49
N LYS A 370 -22.56 -18.68 -17.39
CA LYS A 370 -21.96 -19.41 -18.51
C LYS A 370 -22.95 -19.51 -19.65
#